data_AF-A0A3B9PKB5-F1
#
_entry.id   AF-A0A3B9PKB5-F1
#
_cell.length_a   1.000
_cell.length_b   1.000
_cell.length_c   1.000
_cell.angle_alpha   90.00
_cell.angle_beta   90.00
_cell.angle_gamma   90.00
#
_symmetry.space_group_name_H-M   'P 1'
#
loop_
_entity.id
_entity.type
_entity.pdbx_description
1 polymer ?
#
loop_
_entity_poly.entity_id
_entity_poly.type
_entity_poly.pdbx_seq_one_letter_code
_entity_poly.pdbx_strand_id
1 'polypeptide(L)' 'MTEYIIIVAMIAVAAIAVYQYFGQTVRNQTAAIAQELSGKDGTAAKTAAQTAADKARTVGDQKHTLDTYVNQVGK' A
#
# COMPACT_ATOMS: atom_id res chain seq x y z
N MET A 1 16.51 -22.46 12.25
CA MET A 1 15.01 -22.41 12.36
C MET A 1 14.57 -21.00 12.71
N THR A 2 15.22 -20.38 13.70
CA THR A 2 14.98 -19.01 14.16
C THR A 2 15.35 -17.96 13.10
N GLU A 3 16.37 -18.18 12.27
CA GLU A 3 16.73 -17.25 11.19
C GLU A 3 15.62 -17.09 10.15
N TYR A 4 14.93 -18.18 9.80
CA TYR A 4 13.82 -18.14 8.85
C TYR A 4 12.64 -17.30 9.37
N ILE A 5 12.34 -17.40 10.67
CA ILE A 5 11.29 -16.59 11.32
C ILE A 5 11.64 -15.11 11.26
N ILE A 6 12.91 -14.75 11.51
CA ILE A 6 13.37 -13.36 11.48
C ILE A 6 13.29 -12.79 10.06
N ILE A 7 13.74 -13.53 9.05
CA ILE A 7 13.70 -13.09 7.65
C ILE A 7 12.25 -12.85 7.19
N VAL A 8 11.33 -13.77 7.51
CA VAL A 8 9.90 -13.64 7.17
C VAL A 8 9.26 -12.43 7.86
N ALA A 9 9.54 -12.23 9.16
CA ALA A 9 9.02 -11.10 9.90
C ALA A 9 9.49 -9.75 9.31
N MET A 10 10.74 -9.67 8.86
CA MET A 10 11.29 -8.45 8.24
C MET A 10 10.67 -8.15 6.87
N ILE A 11 10.46 -9.17 6.03
CA ILE A 11 9.76 -9.01 4.74
C ILE A 11 8.32 -8.53 4.97
N ALA A 12 7.64 -9.11 5.97
CA ALA A 12 6.28 -8.73 6.31
C ALA A 12 6.19 -7.25 6.72
N VAL A 13 7.10 -6.77 7.57
CA VAL A 13 7.15 -5.36 8.00
C VAL A 13 7.46 -4.43 6.83
N ALA A 14 8.39 -4.81 5.96
CA ALA A 14 8.77 -3.98 4.81
C ALA A 14 7.63 -3.79 3.80
N ALA A 15 6.71 -4.74 3.70
CA ALA A 15 5.60 -4.68 2.74
C ALA A 15 4.33 -3.98 3.27
N ILE A 16 4.26 -3.64 4.57
CA ILE A 16 3.05 -3.09 5.21
C ILE A 16 2.52 -1.86 4.46
N ALA A 17 3.40 -0.92 4.11
CA ALA A 17 2.99 0.33 3.45
C ALA A 17 2.36 0.09 2.07
N VAL A 18 2.91 -0.82 1.25
CA VAL A 18 2.35 -1.17 -0.06
C VAL A 18 0.98 -1.84 0.09
N TYR A 19 0.83 -2.77 1.04
CA TYR A 19 -0.44 -3.46 1.27
C TYR A 19 -1.54 -2.55 1.83
N GLN A 20 -1.20 -1.55 2.63
CA GLN A 20 -2.15 -0.53 3.07
C GLN A 20 -2.73 0.25 1.89
N TYR A 21 -1.86 0.73 1.00
CA TYR A 21 -2.30 1.47 -0.19
C TYR A 21 -3.06 0.58 -1.17
N PHE A 22 -2.66 -0.68 -1.36
CA PHE A 22 -3.42 -1.66 -2.12
C PHE A 22 -4.84 -1.83 -1.57
N GLY A 23 -4.99 -2.02 -0.26
CA GLY A 23 -6.30 -2.12 0.37
C GLY A 23 -7.14 -0.85 0.22
N GLN A 24 -6.51 0.33 0.20
CA GLN A 24 -7.19 1.59 -0.10
C GLN A 24 -7.67 1.65 -1.56
N THR A 25 -6.86 1.23 -2.52
CA THR A 25 -7.21 1.15 -3.95
C THR A 25 -8.42 0.25 -4.16
N VAL A 26 -8.41 -0.97 -3.61
CA VAL A 26 -9.54 -1.91 -3.76
C VAL A 26 -10.82 -1.32 -3.19
N ARG A 27 -10.80 -0.81 -1.96
CA ARG A 27 -11.98 -0.21 -1.32
C ARG A 27 -12.55 0.97 -2.10
N ASN A 28 -11.68 1.86 -2.57
CA ASN A 28 -12.10 3.03 -3.36
C ASN A 28 -12.67 2.62 -4.72
N GLN A 29 -12.08 1.64 -5.39
CA GLN A 29 -12.59 1.12 -6.67
C GLN A 29 -13.95 0.43 -6.48
N THR A 30 -14.11 -0.37 -5.42
CA THR A 30 -15.41 -0.97 -5.08
C THR A 30 -16.46 0.11 -4.79
N ALA A 31 -16.10 1.18 -4.09
CA ALA A 31 -16.98 2.31 -3.84
C ALA A 31 -17.36 3.07 -5.13
N ALA A 32 -16.43 3.20 -6.09
CA ALA A 32 -16.72 3.79 -7.40
C ALA A 32 -17.73 2.94 -8.18
N ILE A 33 -17.50 1.63 -8.27
CA ILE A 33 -18.40 0.68 -8.94
C ILE A 33 -19.79 0.69 -8.29
N ALA A 34 -19.87 0.72 -6.96
CA ALA A 34 -21.14 0.77 -6.24
C ALA A 34 -21.91 2.07 -6.52
N GLN A 35 -21.21 3.21 -6.61
CA GLN A 35 -21.81 4.49 -6.97
C GLN A 35 -22.33 4.48 -8.40
N GLU A 36 -21.51 4.06 -9.37
CA GLU A 36 -21.87 3.97 -10.79
C GLU A 36 -23.07 3.02 -10.99
N LEU A 37 -23.08 1.87 -10.31
CA LEU A 37 -24.20 0.91 -10.35
C LEU A 37 -25.48 1.50 -9.76
N SER A 38 -25.38 2.37 -8.76
CA SER A 38 -26.52 3.11 -8.19
C SER A 38 -26.97 4.31 -9.04
N GLY A 39 -26.33 4.55 -10.19
CA GLY A 39 -26.60 5.69 -11.07
C GLY A 39 -25.96 7.01 -10.59
N LYS A 40 -25.05 6.96 -9.62
CA LYS A 40 -24.30 8.11 -9.12
C LYS A 40 -22.93 8.22 -9.79
N ASP A 41 -22.34 9.40 -9.72
CA ASP A 41 -20.97 9.62 -10.22
C ASP A 41 -19.93 8.98 -9.28
N GLY A 42 -19.18 8.00 -9.79
CA GLY A 42 -18.08 7.34 -9.08
C GLY A 42 -16.72 8.02 -9.21
N THR A 43 -16.61 9.15 -9.92
CA THR A 43 -15.33 9.78 -10.30
C THR A 43 -14.44 10.10 -9.09
N ALA A 44 -15.01 10.66 -8.02
CA ALA A 44 -14.23 11.00 -6.82
C ALA A 44 -13.56 9.76 -6.18
N ALA A 45 -14.30 8.66 -6.06
CA ALA A 45 -13.78 7.41 -5.52
C ALA A 45 -12.73 6.80 -6.46
N LYS A 46 -12.92 6.90 -7.78
CA LYS A 46 -11.94 6.47 -8.78
C LYS A 46 -10.63 7.25 -8.68
N THR A 47 -10.68 8.58 -8.55
CA THR A 47 -9.49 9.42 -8.34
C THR A 47 -8.76 9.06 -7.05
N ALA A 48 -9.50 8.78 -5.98
CA ALA A 48 -8.91 8.32 -4.73
C ALA A 48 -8.23 6.94 -4.87
N ALA A 49 -8.80 6.03 -5.68
CA ALA A 49 -8.18 4.74 -6.00
C ALA A 49 -6.87 4.91 -6.79
N GLN A 50 -6.86 5.79 -7.79
CA GLN A 50 -5.65 6.13 -8.57
C GLN A 50 -4.55 6.71 -7.67
N THR A 51 -4.90 7.66 -6.82
CA THR A 51 -3.95 8.28 -5.87
C THR A 51 -3.34 7.23 -4.93
N ALA A 52 -4.14 6.28 -4.44
CA ALA A 52 -3.64 5.19 -3.61
C ALA A 52 -2.72 4.25 -4.40
N ALA A 53 -3.06 3.92 -5.65
CA ALA A 53 -2.21 3.12 -6.53
C ALA A 53 -0.86 3.81 -6.82
N ASP A 54 -0.85 5.11 -7.07
CA ASP A 54 0.37 5.88 -7.29
C ASP A 54 1.26 5.89 -6.04
N LYS A 55 0.67 6.07 -4.85
CA LYS A 55 1.40 5.96 -3.58
C LYS A 55 1.97 4.56 -3.37
N ALA A 56 1.20 3.52 -3.68
CA ALA A 56 1.68 2.13 -3.62
C ALA A 56 2.89 1.93 -4.55
N ARG A 57 2.84 2.48 -5.77
CA ARG A 57 3.94 2.44 -6.73
C ARG A 57 5.17 3.18 -6.20
N THR A 58 5.02 4.40 -5.72
CA THR A 58 6.13 5.17 -5.14
C THR A 58 6.80 4.44 -3.97
N VAL A 59 6.03 3.83 -3.08
CA VAL A 59 6.58 3.03 -1.98
C VAL A 59 7.23 1.75 -2.49
N GLY A 60 6.63 1.07 -3.47
CA GLY A 60 7.22 -0.13 -4.07
C GLY A 60 8.53 0.14 -4.82
N ASP A 61 8.67 1.32 -5.41
CA ASP A 61 9.88 1.78 -6.10
C ASP A 61 10.99 2.22 -5.13
N GLN A 62 10.65 2.49 -3.85
CA GLN A 62 11.65 2.77 -2.83
C GLN A 62 12.39 1.47 -2.46
N LYS A 63 13.69 1.44 -2.74
CA LYS A 63 14.57 0.39 -2.23
C LYS A 63 14.72 0.54 -0.73
N HIS A 64 13.90 -0.19 0.01
CA HIS A 64 14.12 -0.41 1.44
C HIS A 64 15.18 -1.48 1.62
N THR A 65 16.41 -1.06 1.91
CA THR A 65 17.49 -1.96 2.31
C THR A 65 17.51 -2.11 3.83
N LEU A 66 18.22 -3.11 4.34
CA LEU A 66 18.41 -3.27 5.79
C LEU A 66 18.99 -1.99 6.43
N ASP A 67 19.86 -1.27 5.71
CA ASP A 67 20.42 0.01 6.13
C ASP A 67 19.34 1.09 6.35
N THR A 68 18.28 1.09 5.54
CA THR A 68 17.22 2.10 5.63
C THR A 68 16.34 1.93 6.89
N TYR A 69 16.21 0.71 7.42
CA TYR A 69 15.45 0.44 8.64
C TYR A 69 16.30 0.60 9.91
N VAL A 70 17.59 0.26 9.85
CA VAL A 70 18.51 0.40 11.00
C VAL A 70 18.89 1.88 11.22
N ASN A 71 18.98 2.69 10.16
CA ASN A 71 19.29 4.12 10.25
C ASN A 71 18.06 5.03 10.51
N GLN A 72 16.85 4.47 10.67
CA GLN A 72 15.65 5.23 11.05
C GLN A 72 15.51 5.46 12.56
N VAL A 73 16.36 4.86 13.40
CA VAL A 73 16.33 5.02 14.87
C VAL A 73 17.01 6.33 15.34
N GLY A 74 17.49 7.18 14.41
CA GLY A 74 18.28 8.38 14.71
C GLY A 74 17.77 9.71 14.17
N LYS A 75 16.51 9.81 13.70
CA LYS A 75 15.89 11.09 13.32
C LYS A 75 14.45 11.19 13.80
#